data_AF-A0A539CUN1-F1
#
_entry.id   AF-A0A539CUN1-F1
#
_cell.length_a   1.000
_cell.length_b   1.000
_cell.length_c   1.000
_cell.angle_alpha   90.00
_cell.angle_beta   90.00
_cell.angle_gamma   90.00
#
_symmetry.space_group_name_H-M   'P 1'
#
loop_
_entity.id
_entity.type
_entity.pdbx_description
1 polymer ?
#
loop_
_entity_poly.entity_id
_entity_poly.type
_entity_poly.pdbx_seq_one_letter_code
_entity_poly.pdbx_strand_id
1 'polypeptide(L)'
;MGVEERGLVDTCKILISGFLGSAAIAAVVIDFVRGAKARNPKLLYLRDPVMGDADLGFYVNEDIRALFCEGLVPIADIITPNQFELEHLVGRTPATVEGMVAAARGLGLSTLS
;
A
#
# COMPACT_ATOMS: atom_id res chain seq x y z
N MET A 1 4.57 10.22 23.18
CA MET A 1 5.50 9.09 22.92
C MET A 1 5.18 8.38 21.62
N GLY A 2 5.59 9.00 20.50
CA GLY A 2 5.40 8.48 19.14
C GLY A 2 6.67 7.91 18.50
N VAL A 3 6.58 7.56 17.22
CA VAL A 3 7.71 7.09 16.38
C VAL A 3 8.68 8.24 16.09
N GLU A 4 8.16 9.46 15.88
CA GLU A 4 8.96 10.65 15.59
C GLU A 4 9.79 11.13 16.79
N GLU A 5 9.17 11.18 17.98
CA GLU A 5 9.84 11.57 19.23
C GLU A 5 11.00 10.64 19.60
N ARG A 6 11.06 9.44 19.00
CA ARG A 6 12.13 8.45 19.20
C ARG A 6 13.20 8.50 18.10
N GLY A 7 13.12 9.41 17.13
CA GLY A 7 14.07 9.49 16.01
C GLY A 7 14.04 8.27 15.09
N LEU A 8 12.97 7.47 15.14
CA LEU A 8 12.90 6.22 14.39
C LEU A 8 12.73 6.49 12.89
N VAL A 9 12.08 7.58 12.50
CA VAL A 9 11.94 7.95 11.07
C VAL A 9 13.30 8.10 10.39
N ASP A 10 14.30 8.62 11.10
CA ASP A 10 15.63 8.89 10.56
C ASP A 10 16.50 7.62 10.46
N THR A 11 16.19 6.60 11.25
CA THR A 11 17.01 5.39 11.39
C THR A 11 16.37 4.14 10.77
N CYS A 12 15.04 4.10 10.69
CA CYS A 12 14.30 3.00 10.10
C CYS A 12 14.61 2.83 8.62
N LYS A 13 14.65 1.56 8.20
CA LYS A 13 14.85 1.18 6.79
C LYS A 13 13.53 0.91 6.08
N ILE A 14 12.56 0.36 6.80
CA ILE A 14 11.27 -0.04 6.24
C ILE A 14 10.16 0.43 7.19
N LEU A 15 9.16 1.07 6.62
CA LEU A 15 7.86 1.31 7.22
C LEU A 15 6.87 0.31 6.59
N ILE A 16 6.08 -0.37 7.42
CA ILE A 16 5.12 -1.37 6.96
C ILE A 16 3.74 -0.99 7.47
N SER A 17 2.73 -1.11 6.62
CA SER A 17 1.34 -1.00 7.05
C SER A 17 0.44 -2.00 6.31
N GLY A 18 -0.54 -2.57 7.03
CA GLY A 18 -1.55 -3.48 6.52
C GLY A 18 -2.96 -2.94 6.76
N PHE A 19 -3.91 -3.77 7.18
CA PHE A 19 -5.31 -3.38 7.38
C PHE A 19 -5.50 -2.00 8.07
N LEU A 20 -6.41 -1.19 7.52
CA LEU A 20 -6.80 0.11 8.08
C LEU A 20 -8.32 0.17 8.22
N GLY A 21 -8.79 0.37 9.45
CA GLY A 21 -10.22 0.28 9.78
C GLY A 21 -11.05 1.52 9.45
N SER A 22 -10.46 2.62 9.00
CA SER A 22 -11.21 3.82 8.61
C SER A 22 -10.44 4.71 7.64
N ALA A 23 -11.19 5.51 6.86
CA ALA A 23 -10.63 6.50 5.95
C ALA A 23 -9.81 7.57 6.69
N ALA A 24 -10.22 7.95 7.90
CA ALA A 24 -9.49 8.90 8.72
C ALA A 24 -8.10 8.37 9.13
N ILE A 25 -8.02 7.08 9.50
CA ILE A 25 -6.73 6.44 9.79
C ILE A 25 -5.86 6.37 8.52
N ALA A 26 -6.46 6.02 7.38
CA ALA A 26 -5.73 5.97 6.11
C ALA A 26 -5.15 7.33 5.72
N ALA A 27 -5.91 8.43 5.89
CA ALA A 27 -5.41 9.78 5.65
C ALA A 27 -4.20 10.12 6.54
N VAL A 28 -4.28 9.81 7.85
CA VAL A 28 -3.17 10.02 8.78
C VAL A 28 -1.93 9.20 8.39
N VAL A 29 -2.11 7.95 7.95
CA VAL A 29 -0.99 7.12 7.48
C VAL A 29 -0.36 7.69 6.22
N ILE A 30 -1.16 8.17 5.26
CA ILE A 30 -0.66 8.82 4.04
C ILE A 30 0.21 10.03 4.39
N ASP A 31 -0.28 10.91 5.26
CA ASP A 31 0.44 12.12 5.67
C ASP A 31 1.74 11.77 6.40
N PHE A 32 1.68 10.76 7.29
CA PHE A 32 2.85 10.28 8.01
C PHE A 32 3.91 9.69 7.06
N VAL A 33 3.51 8.81 6.13
CA VAL A 33 4.42 8.19 5.15
C VAL A 33 5.11 9.26 4.30
N ARG A 34 4.35 10.26 3.81
CA ARG A 34 4.90 11.37 3.03
C ARG A 34 5.92 12.17 3.84
N GLY A 35 5.60 12.54 5.06
CA GLY A 35 6.53 13.25 5.96
C GLY A 35 7.76 12.41 6.32
N ALA A 36 7.59 11.11 6.51
CA ALA A 36 8.67 10.18 6.81
C ALA A 36 9.63 10.02 5.62
N LYS A 37 9.12 9.83 4.39
CA LYS A 37 9.93 9.75 3.17
C LYS A 37 10.60 11.08 2.82
N ALA A 38 9.97 12.21 3.12
CA ALA A 38 10.58 13.53 2.95
C ALA A 38 11.81 13.74 3.87
N ARG A 39 11.73 13.25 5.12
CA ARG A 39 12.85 13.30 6.08
C ARG A 39 13.92 12.26 5.80
N ASN A 40 13.52 11.06 5.41
CA ASN A 40 14.41 9.95 5.10
C ASN A 40 14.08 9.40 3.70
N PRO A 41 14.67 9.96 2.62
CA PRO A 41 14.42 9.49 1.25
C PRO A 41 14.87 8.05 0.98
N LYS A 42 15.63 7.43 1.89
CA LYS A 42 16.04 6.03 1.82
C LYS A 42 15.06 5.08 2.52
N LEU A 43 14.03 5.61 3.18
CA LEU A 43 12.99 4.82 3.83
C LEU A 43 12.14 4.14 2.78
N LEU A 44 12.09 2.81 2.85
CA LEU A 44 11.16 2.02 2.05
C LEU A 44 9.81 1.93 2.74
N TYR A 45 8.74 2.04 1.97
CA TYR A 45 7.39 1.85 2.43
C TYR A 45 6.78 0.62 1.77
N LEU A 46 6.45 -0.37 2.60
CA LEU A 46 5.71 -1.57 2.21
C LEU A 46 4.24 -1.41 2.60
N ARG A 47 3.35 -1.53 1.62
CA ARG A 47 1.91 -1.51 1.82
C ARG A 47 1.30 -2.88 1.53
N ASP A 48 0.74 -3.51 2.55
CA ASP A 48 -0.15 -4.64 2.37
C ASP A 48 -1.60 -4.12 2.17
N PRO A 49 -2.16 -4.19 0.95
CA PRO A 49 -3.39 -3.50 0.61
C PRO A 49 -4.64 -4.28 1.05
N VAL A 50 -4.70 -4.68 2.34
CA VAL A 50 -5.75 -5.55 2.91
C VAL A 50 -7.14 -4.93 2.72
N MET A 51 -7.82 -5.32 1.64
CA MET A 51 -9.14 -4.82 1.24
C MET A 51 -10.18 -5.93 1.20
N GLY A 52 -9.78 -7.18 0.96
CA GLY A 52 -10.70 -8.30 0.83
C GLY A 52 -10.07 -9.54 0.23
N ASP A 53 -10.89 -10.57 0.01
CA ASP A 53 -10.50 -11.82 -0.63
C ASP A 53 -11.60 -12.35 -1.56
N ALA A 54 -11.34 -13.46 -2.24
CA ALA A 54 -12.28 -14.09 -3.17
C ALA A 54 -13.48 -14.78 -2.48
N ASP A 55 -13.37 -15.13 -1.20
CA ASP A 55 -14.39 -15.88 -0.46
C ASP A 55 -15.46 -14.96 0.17
N LEU A 56 -15.03 -13.82 0.72
CA LEU A 56 -15.84 -12.87 1.48
C LEU A 56 -16.05 -11.55 0.75
N GLY A 57 -15.29 -11.27 -0.30
CA GLY A 57 -15.27 -9.98 -0.98
C GLY A 57 -14.59 -8.90 -0.14
N PHE A 58 -15.05 -7.66 -0.27
CA PHE A 58 -14.43 -6.53 0.41
C PHE A 58 -14.77 -6.47 1.91
N TYR A 59 -13.74 -6.32 2.76
CA TYR A 59 -13.89 -6.07 4.20
C TYR A 59 -14.08 -4.58 4.52
N VAL A 60 -13.70 -3.72 3.58
CA VAL A 60 -13.69 -2.26 3.74
C VAL A 60 -14.66 -1.61 2.76
N ASN A 61 -15.18 -0.44 3.14
CA ASN A 61 -16.09 0.32 2.29
C ASN A 61 -15.37 0.98 1.10
N GLU A 62 -16.14 1.54 0.18
CA GLU A 62 -15.62 2.20 -1.04
C GLU A 62 -14.65 3.35 -0.74
N ASP A 63 -14.96 4.19 0.24
CA ASP A 63 -14.09 5.33 0.60
C ASP A 63 -12.69 4.87 1.02
N ILE A 64 -12.62 3.80 1.80
CA ILE A 64 -11.35 3.22 2.20
C ILE A 64 -10.65 2.62 0.98
N ARG A 65 -11.34 1.86 0.13
CA ARG A 65 -10.75 1.28 -1.10
C ARG A 65 -10.14 2.35 -2.00
N ALA A 66 -10.83 3.47 -2.21
CA ALA A 66 -10.32 4.60 -2.98
C ALA A 66 -9.02 5.14 -2.39
N LEU A 67 -8.93 5.28 -1.05
CA LEU A 67 -7.69 5.71 -0.38
C LEU A 67 -6.54 4.70 -0.50
N PHE A 68 -6.83 3.40 -0.56
CA PHE A 68 -5.79 2.41 -0.89
C PHE A 68 -5.26 2.64 -2.30
N CYS A 69 -6.15 2.69 -3.30
CA CYS A 69 -5.79 2.76 -4.72
C CYS A 69 -5.14 4.10 -5.11
N GLU A 70 -5.68 5.22 -4.63
CA GLU A 70 -5.29 6.58 -5.05
C GLU A 70 -4.31 7.23 -4.06
N GLY A 71 -4.23 6.73 -2.83
CA GLY A 71 -3.44 7.32 -1.75
C GLY A 71 -2.23 6.48 -1.35
N LEU A 72 -2.46 5.27 -0.83
CA LEU A 72 -1.42 4.45 -0.19
C LEU A 72 -0.57 3.67 -1.19
N VAL A 73 -1.19 3.06 -2.20
CA VAL A 73 -0.48 2.27 -3.23
C VAL A 73 0.50 3.15 -4.03
N PRO A 74 0.13 4.36 -4.50
CA PRO A 74 1.03 5.18 -5.31
C PRO A 74 2.29 5.69 -4.57
N ILE A 75 2.25 5.75 -3.23
CA ILE A 75 3.39 6.21 -2.42
C ILE A 75 4.25 5.06 -1.87
N ALA A 76 3.83 3.81 -2.09
CA ALA A 76 4.53 2.60 -1.69
C ALA A 76 5.67 2.25 -2.64
N ASP A 77 6.75 1.72 -2.07
CA ASP A 77 7.86 1.14 -2.83
C ASP A 77 7.62 -0.35 -3.08
N ILE A 78 6.91 -1.01 -2.16
CA ILE A 78 6.54 -2.43 -2.24
C ILE A 78 5.07 -2.55 -1.87
N ILE A 79 4.32 -3.37 -2.60
CA ILE A 79 2.99 -3.80 -2.18
C ILE A 79 2.86 -5.32 -2.17
N THR A 80 1.94 -5.84 -1.37
CA THR A 80 1.72 -7.29 -1.23
C THR A 80 0.26 -7.71 -1.42
N PRO A 81 -0.40 -7.34 -2.55
CA PRO A 81 -1.78 -7.72 -2.78
C PRO A 81 -1.91 -9.24 -2.91
N ASN A 82 -3.03 -9.77 -2.44
CA ASN A 82 -3.52 -11.07 -2.90
C ASN A 82 -4.10 -10.96 -4.34
N GLN A 83 -4.56 -12.07 -4.92
CA GLN A 83 -5.10 -12.04 -6.29
C GLN A 83 -6.33 -11.13 -6.42
N PHE A 84 -7.29 -11.24 -5.50
CA PHE A 84 -8.51 -10.42 -5.51
C PHE A 84 -8.21 -8.92 -5.48
N GLU A 85 -7.26 -8.53 -4.62
CA GLU A 85 -6.80 -7.15 -4.50
C GLU A 85 -6.05 -6.68 -5.74
N LEU A 86 -5.18 -7.53 -6.32
CA LEU A 86 -4.49 -7.22 -7.56
C LEU A 86 -5.49 -6.98 -8.69
N GLU A 87 -6.49 -7.85 -8.84
CA GLU A 87 -7.54 -7.71 -9.85
C GLU A 87 -8.30 -6.40 -9.71
N HIS A 88 -8.61 -6.02 -8.47
CA HIS A 88 -9.23 -4.73 -8.17
C HIS A 88 -8.33 -3.56 -8.57
N LEU A 89 -7.04 -3.61 -8.20
CA LEU A 89 -6.06 -2.56 -8.50
C LEU A 89 -5.81 -2.39 -10.01
N VAL A 90 -5.83 -3.47 -10.78
CA VAL A 90 -5.57 -3.43 -12.24
C VAL A 90 -6.84 -3.37 -13.09
N GLY A 91 -8.02 -3.50 -12.49
CA GLY A 91 -9.32 -3.48 -13.19
C GLY A 91 -9.53 -4.61 -14.18
N ARG A 92 -8.89 -5.78 -13.97
CA ARG A 92 -9.00 -6.97 -14.83
C ARG A 92 -8.69 -8.24 -14.04
N THR A 93 -9.07 -9.40 -14.59
CA THR A 93 -8.89 -10.73 -13.97
C THR A 93 -7.87 -11.56 -14.75
N PRO A 94 -6.57 -11.54 -14.39
CA PRO A 94 -5.57 -12.37 -15.04
C PRO A 94 -5.74 -13.83 -14.62
N ALA A 95 -5.92 -14.74 -15.58
CA ALA A 95 -6.18 -16.15 -15.32
C ALA A 95 -4.91 -17.04 -15.35
N THR A 96 -3.74 -16.46 -15.61
CA THR A 96 -2.46 -17.19 -15.68
C THR A 96 -1.39 -16.51 -14.84
N VAL A 97 -0.37 -17.26 -14.44
CA VAL A 97 0.79 -16.74 -13.70
C VAL A 97 1.46 -15.60 -14.47
N GLU A 98 1.63 -15.74 -15.78
CA GLU A 98 2.21 -14.72 -16.64
C GLU A 98 1.34 -13.46 -16.68
N GLY A 99 0.01 -13.64 -16.74
CA GLY A 99 -0.95 -12.54 -16.67
C GLY A 99 -0.89 -11.80 -15.33
N MET A 100 -0.75 -12.53 -14.22
CA MET A 100 -0.57 -11.97 -12.88
C MET A 100 0.72 -11.16 -12.77
N VAL A 101 1.83 -11.70 -13.27
CA VAL A 101 3.12 -10.98 -13.32
C VAL A 101 3.01 -9.71 -14.18
N ALA A 102 2.35 -9.79 -15.33
CA ALA A 102 2.15 -8.63 -16.21
C ALA A 102 1.25 -7.57 -15.56
N ALA A 103 0.21 -7.98 -14.83
CA ALA A 103 -0.65 -7.10 -14.05
C ALA A 103 0.12 -6.39 -12.92
N ALA A 104 0.88 -7.13 -12.12
CA ALA A 104 1.69 -6.57 -11.05
C ALA A 104 2.72 -5.55 -11.57
N ARG A 105 3.40 -5.85 -12.70
CA ARG A 105 4.32 -4.91 -13.36
C ARG A 105 3.62 -3.65 -13.89
N GLY A 106 2.36 -3.77 -14.29
CA GLY A 106 1.55 -2.66 -14.79
C GLY A 106 1.18 -1.62 -13.73
N LEU A 107 1.31 -1.94 -12.44
CA LEU A 107 1.03 -1.00 -11.36
C LEU A 107 2.09 0.12 -11.23
N GLY A 108 3.21 0.02 -11.95
CA GLY A 108 4.16 1.12 -12.09
C GLY A 108 4.85 1.52 -10.78
N LEU A 109 4.91 0.63 -9.79
CA LEU A 109 5.65 0.87 -8.55
C LEU A 109 7.11 1.16 -8.88
N SER A 110 7.68 2.12 -8.17
CA SER A 110 9.09 2.46 -8.28
C SER A 110 9.91 1.21 -7.99
N THR A 111 10.47 0.57 -9.02
CA THR A 111 11.44 -0.50 -8.81
C THR A 111 12.63 0.10 -8.09
N LEU A 112 13.02 -0.54 -6.97
CA LEU A 112 14.25 -0.21 -6.25
C LEU A 112 15.42 -0.32 -7.24
N SER A 113 15.94 0.83 -7.67
CA SER A 113 17.11 0.96 -8.54
C SER A 113 18.40 0.76 -7.78
#